data_AF-A0A2N9LPF6-F1
#
_entry.id   AF-A0A2N9LPF6-F1
#
_cell.length_a   1.000
_cell.length_b   1.000
_cell.length_c   1.000
_cell.angle_alpha   90.00
_cell.angle_beta   90.00
_cell.angle_gamma   90.00
#
_symmetry.space_group_name_H-M   'P 1'
#
loop_
_entity.id
_entity.type
_entity.pdbx_description
1 polymer ?
#
loop_
_entity_poly.entity_id
_entity_poly.type
_entity_poly.pdbx_seq_one_letter_code
_entity_poly.pdbx_strand_id
1 'polypeptide(L)' 'MKSLDELVRGLPPELQQEVQEFARFLLETKVRPKQSKLRMSWAGGLSEFRDQFTSLELQKKALEWRGD' A
#
# COMPACT_ATOMS: atom_id res chain seq x y z
N MET A 1 33.32 6.32 18.53
CA MET A 1 32.02 5.65 18.36
C MET A 1 32.29 4.40 17.55
N LYS A 2 31.94 3.21 18.02
CA LYS A 2 32.15 1.98 17.24
C LYS A 2 31.21 1.98 16.04
N SER A 3 31.69 1.47 14.90
CA SER A 3 30.83 1.33 13.72
C SER A 3 29.81 0.20 13.94
N LEU A 4 28.67 0.24 13.23
CA LEU A 4 27.67 -0.83 13.32
C LEU A 4 28.30 -2.19 12.97
N ASP A 5 29.18 -2.24 11.97
CA ASP A 5 29.87 -3.44 11.52
C ASP A 5 30.74 -4.07 12.63
N GLU A 6 31.46 -3.24 13.40
CA GLU A 6 32.26 -3.69 14.55
C GLU A 6 31.39 -4.24 15.69
N LEU A 7 30.22 -3.67 15.91
CA LEU A 7 29.28 -4.15 16.92
C LEU A 7 28.69 -5.50 16.51
N VAL A 8 28.29 -5.66 15.24
CA VAL A 8 27.72 -6.93 14.73
C VAL A 8 28.77 -8.04 14.75
N ARG A 9 30.01 -7.76 14.33
CA ARG A 9 31.11 -8.75 14.38
C ARG A 9 31.45 -9.21 15.80
N GLY A 10 31.19 -8.38 16.81
CA GLY A 10 31.42 -8.72 18.21
C GLY A 10 30.32 -9.58 18.84
N LEU A 11 29.20 -9.82 18.14
CA LEU A 11 28.10 -10.62 18.63
C LEU A 11 28.33 -12.13 18.37
N PRO A 12 27.84 -13.00 19.27
CA PRO A 12 27.65 -14.42 18.98
C PRO A 12 26.79 -14.65 17.72
N PRO A 13 26.96 -15.78 17.01
CA PRO A 13 26.25 -16.08 15.76
C PRO A 13 24.72 -15.96 15.87
N GLU A 14 24.16 -16.35 17.01
CA GLU A 14 22.71 -16.32 17.28
C GLU A 14 22.18 -14.88 17.28
N LEU A 15 22.94 -13.97 17.90
CA LEU A 15 22.59 -12.55 17.98
C LEU A 15 22.88 -11.82 16.67
N GLN A 16 23.87 -12.27 15.88
CA GLN A 16 24.08 -11.75 14.53
C GLN A 16 22.87 -12.04 13.62
N GLN A 17 22.29 -13.23 13.75
CA GLN A 17 21.09 -13.60 13.02
C GLN A 17 19.89 -12.71 13.40
N GLU A 18 19.69 -12.45 14.70
CA GLU A 18 18.63 -11.56 15.18
C GLU A 18 18.79 -10.12 14.63
N VAL A 19 20.02 -9.60 14.61
CA VAL A 19 20.30 -8.28 14.02
C VAL A 19 20.02 -8.28 12.52
N GLN A 20 20.36 -9.35 11.80
CA GLN A 20 20.10 -9.48 10.37
C GLN A 20 18.60 -9.50 10.08
N GLU A 21 17.83 -10.25 10.86
CA GLU A 21 16.36 -10.32 10.74
C GLU A 21 15.72 -8.96 11.02
N PHE A 22 16.18 -8.27 12.06
CA PHE A 22 15.68 -6.93 12.38
C PHE A 22 16.00 -5.91 11.29
N ALA A 23 17.21 -5.95 10.73
CA ALA A 23 17.58 -5.10 9.59
C ALA A 23 16.68 -5.35 8.38
N ARG A 24 16.37 -6.62 8.07
CA ARG A 24 15.43 -6.98 6.99
C ARG A 24 14.02 -6.45 7.29
N PHE A 25 13.53 -6.62 8.51
CA PHE A 25 12.23 -6.08 8.93
C PHE A 25 12.15 -4.57 8.74
N LEU A 26 13.19 -3.82 9.09
CA LEU A 26 13.21 -2.35 8.92
C LEU A 26 13.17 -1.95 7.43
N LEU A 27 13.91 -2.65 6.57
CA LEU A 27 13.87 -2.43 5.12
C LEU A 27 12.47 -2.68 4.54
N GLU A 28 11.80 -3.72 4.99
CA GLU A 28 10.47 -4.07 4.50
C GLU A 28 9.35 -3.17 5.04
N THR A 29 9.46 -2.68 6.27
CA THR A 29 8.36 -1.97 6.94
C THR A 29 8.51 -0.47 7.04
N LYS A 30 9.75 0.03 7.13
CA LYS A 30 10.03 1.47 7.34
C LYS A 30 10.54 2.14 6.08
N VAL A 31 11.31 1.43 5.25
CA VAL A 31 11.87 1.96 4.01
C VAL A 31 10.90 1.82 2.85
N ARG A 32 10.15 0.71 2.77
CA ARG A 32 9.06 0.63 1.78
C ARG A 32 8.07 1.76 2.05
N PRO A 33 7.71 2.56 1.03
CA PRO A 33 6.70 3.60 1.21
C PRO A 33 5.45 2.92 1.76
N LYS A 34 5.01 3.36 2.95
CA LYS A 34 3.69 2.98 3.47
C LYS A 34 2.72 3.15 2.32
N GLN A 35 1.96 2.09 1.99
CA GLN A 35 0.92 2.17 0.98
C GLN A 35 0.18 3.48 1.20
N SER A 36 0.28 4.40 0.23
CA SER A 36 -0.31 5.73 0.39
C SER A 36 -1.78 5.52 0.70
N LYS A 37 -2.35 6.32 1.62
CA LYS A 37 -3.78 6.27 1.91
C LYS A 37 -4.55 6.19 0.58
N LEU A 38 -5.51 5.26 0.49
CA LEU A 38 -6.33 5.11 -0.70
C LEU A 38 -6.88 6.48 -1.08
N ARG A 39 -6.46 7.02 -2.24
CA ARG A 39 -6.76 8.40 -2.60
C ARG A 39 -8.25 8.64 -2.85
N MET A 40 -9.02 7.58 -3.11
CA MET A 40 -10.45 7.63 -3.43
C MET A 40 -10.78 8.71 -4.48
N SER A 41 -9.86 8.99 -5.40
CA SER A 41 -10.02 10.06 -6.40
C SER A 41 -11.12 9.77 -7.41
N TRP A 42 -11.58 8.53 -7.47
CA TRP A 42 -12.74 8.10 -8.23
C TRP A 42 -14.07 8.37 -7.51
N ALA A 43 -14.07 8.57 -6.19
CA ALA A 43 -15.28 8.78 -5.43
C ALA A 43 -15.91 10.12 -5.83
N GLY A 44 -17.18 10.07 -6.26
CA GLY A 44 -17.89 11.25 -6.77
C GLY A 44 -17.58 11.62 -8.22
N GLY A 45 -16.85 10.78 -8.97
CA GLY A 45 -16.51 11.02 -10.37
C GLY A 45 -17.69 11.17 -11.34
N LEU A 46 -18.91 10.79 -10.94
CA LEU A 46 -20.14 10.97 -11.72
C LEU A 46 -21.08 12.03 -11.15
N SER A 47 -20.57 12.90 -10.26
CA SER A 47 -21.40 13.91 -9.57
C SER A 47 -22.09 14.89 -10.52
N GLU A 48 -21.46 15.22 -11.64
CA GLU A 48 -22.01 16.09 -12.69
C GLU A 48 -23.26 15.51 -13.39
N PHE A 49 -23.43 14.20 -13.33
CA PHE A 49 -24.54 13.48 -13.96
C PHE A 49 -25.71 13.22 -13.00
N ARG A 50 -25.62 13.69 -11.75
CA ARG A 50 -26.62 13.45 -10.70
C ARG A 50 -28.04 13.87 -11.12
N ASP A 51 -28.15 14.99 -11.82
CA ASP A 51 -29.44 15.54 -12.24
C ASP A 51 -29.90 15.02 -13.61
N GLN A 52 -29.02 14.29 -14.31
CA GLN A 52 -29.28 13.74 -15.65
C GLN A 52 -29.67 12.26 -15.62
N PHE A 53 -29.15 11.53 -14.63
CA PHE A 53 -29.39 10.09 -14.51
C PHE A 53 -29.65 9.70 -13.06
N THR A 54 -30.67 8.87 -12.89
CA THR A 54 -30.89 8.11 -11.66
C THR A 54 -29.91 6.93 -11.58
N SER A 55 -29.67 6.44 -10.36
CA SER A 55 -28.83 5.26 -10.13
C SER A 55 -29.30 4.04 -10.93
N LEU A 56 -30.62 3.90 -11.15
CA LEU A 56 -31.20 2.79 -11.89
C LEU A 56 -30.89 2.89 -13.40
N GLU A 57 -30.90 4.08 -13.98
CA GLU A 57 -30.58 4.29 -15.39
C GLU A 57 -29.10 4.03 -15.68
N LEU A 58 -28.21 4.47 -14.78
CA LEU A 58 -26.78 4.15 -14.86
C LEU A 58 -26.54 2.64 -14.78
N GLN A 59 -27.25 1.94 -13.90
CA GLN A 59 -27.16 0.48 -13.80
C GLN A 59 -27.61 -0.22 -15.09
N LYS A 60 -28.72 0.21 -15.69
CA LYS A 60 -29.20 -0.34 -16.97
C LYS A 60 -28.19 -0.12 -18.09
N LYS A 61 -27.65 1.10 -18.24
CA LYS A 61 -26.60 1.40 -19.21
C LYS A 61 -25.34 0.57 -18.98
N ALA A 62 -24.96 0.33 -17.73
CA ALA A 62 -23.80 -0.50 -17.40
C ALA A 62 -24.00 -1.96 -17.84
N LEU A 63 -25.20 -2.52 -17.71
CA LEU A 63 -25.54 -3.85 -18.21
C LEU A 63 -25.49 -3.90 -19.74
N GLU A 64 -26.10 -2.91 -20.42
CA GLU A 64 -26.04 -2.79 -21.88
C GLU A 64 -24.61 -2.73 -22.41
N TRP A 65 -23.73 -1.95 -21.76
CA TRP A 65 -22.31 -1.83 -22.15
C TRP A 65 -21.49 -3.08 -21.88
N ARG A 66 -21.89 -3.89 -20.90
CA ARG A 66 -21.23 -5.16 -20.60
C ARG A 66 -21.54 -6.24 -21.64
N GLY A 67 -22.56 -6.01 -22.46
CA GLY A 67 -22.99 -6.93 -23.52
C GLY A 67 -23.74 -8.16 -22.99
N ASP A 68 -24.33 -8.07 -21.79
CA ASP A 68 -25.27 -9.06 -21.26
C ASP A 68 -26.66 -8.95 -21.95
#